data_AF-A0A508SZE4-F1
#
_entry.id   AF-A0A508SZE4-F1
#
_cell.length_a   1.000
_cell.length_b   1.000
_cell.length_c   1.000
_cell.angle_alpha   90.00
_cell.angle_beta   90.00
_cell.angle_gamma   90.00
#
_symmetry.space_group_name_H-M   'P 1'
#
loop_
_entity.id
_entity.type
_entity.pdbx_description
1 polymer ?
#
loop_
_entity_poly.entity_id
_entity_poly.type
_entity_poly.pdbx_seq_one_letter_code
_entity_poly.pdbx_strand_id
1 'polypeptide(L)'
;MTTRLTRDDVLKAVGDADDVTIARIIASGATVTELAEAQAWLANDEPLMNAGKPLATGRARELVDILSELEPGDEDDVPGAPSPPTAPQE
;
A
#
# COMPACT_ATOMS: atom_id res chain seq x y z
N MET A 1 10.77 -19.42 2.50
CA MET A 1 11.47 -19.09 1.24
C MET A 1 10.81 -17.84 0.70
N THR A 2 11.53 -16.73 0.63
CA THR A 2 10.94 -15.46 0.17
C THR A 2 11.04 -15.40 -1.35
N THR A 3 9.97 -15.79 -2.04
CA THR A 3 9.90 -15.81 -3.50
C THR A 3 9.96 -14.37 -4.02
N ARG A 4 10.91 -14.10 -4.92
CA ARG A 4 10.99 -12.80 -5.62
C ARG A 4 9.76 -12.63 -6.48
N LEU A 5 9.30 -11.38 -6.58
CA LEU A 5 8.21 -11.01 -7.46
C LEU A 5 8.53 -11.30 -8.92
N THR A 6 7.57 -11.87 -9.64
CA THR A 6 7.60 -11.97 -11.10
C THR A 6 6.48 -11.15 -11.72
N ARG A 7 6.55 -10.89 -13.03
CA ARG A 7 5.50 -10.18 -13.78
C ARG A 7 4.13 -10.83 -13.59
N ASP A 8 4.07 -12.16 -13.59
CA ASP A 8 2.82 -12.91 -13.40
C ASP A 8 2.25 -12.71 -11.99
N ASP A 9 3.11 -12.65 -10.96
CA ASP A 9 2.67 -12.35 -9.58
C ASP A 9 2.09 -10.93 -9.49
N VAL A 10 2.70 -9.95 -10.17
CA VAL A 10 2.19 -8.57 -10.20
C VAL A 10 0.84 -8.51 -10.90
N LEU A 11 0.71 -9.12 -12.08
CA LEU A 11 -0.55 -9.17 -12.82
C LEU A 11 -1.66 -9.87 -12.03
N LYS A 12 -1.34 -10.95 -11.32
CA LYS A 12 -2.32 -11.65 -10.47
C LYS A 12 -2.78 -10.84 -9.27
N ALA A 13 -1.89 -10.03 -8.70
CA ALA A 13 -2.21 -9.19 -7.56
C ALA A 13 -3.00 -7.94 -8.01
N VAL A 14 -2.44 -7.16 -8.93
CA VAL A 14 -2.94 -5.84 -9.32
C VAL A 14 -4.00 -5.91 -10.42
N GLY A 15 -4.03 -7.00 -11.19
CA GLY A 15 -4.94 -7.15 -12.33
C GLY A 15 -4.45 -6.35 -13.54
N ASP A 16 -4.80 -5.07 -13.58
CA ASP A 16 -4.58 -4.17 -14.72
C ASP A 16 -3.37 -3.25 -14.47
N ALA A 17 -2.19 -3.85 -14.29
CA ALA A 17 -0.94 -3.11 -14.17
C ALA A 17 -0.26 -2.98 -15.53
N ASP A 18 0.09 -1.76 -15.92
CA ASP A 18 0.92 -1.51 -17.11
C ASP A 18 2.33 -2.09 -16.97
N ASP A 19 2.98 -2.38 -18.11
CA ASP A 19 4.35 -2.90 -18.18
C ASP A 19 5.35 -2.03 -17.40
N VAL A 20 5.16 -0.71 -17.39
CA VAL A 20 5.99 0.26 -16.67
C VAL A 20 5.86 0.07 -15.17
N THR A 21 4.64 -0.09 -14.69
CA THR A 21 4.35 -0.31 -13.27
C THR A 21 4.88 -1.66 -12.81
N ILE A 22 4.65 -2.71 -13.60
CA ILE A 22 5.21 -4.04 -13.33
C ILE A 22 6.73 -3.97 -13.20
N ALA A 23 7.41 -3.22 -14.08
CA ALA A 23 8.85 -3.04 -13.99
C ALA A 23 9.27 -2.29 -12.72
N ARG A 24 8.56 -1.22 -12.31
CA ARG A 24 8.81 -0.49 -11.04
C ARG A 24 8.69 -1.41 -9.83
N ILE A 25 7.59 -2.18 -9.75
CA ILE A 25 7.32 -3.10 -8.63
C ILE A 25 8.39 -4.21 -8.58
N ILE A 26 8.79 -4.80 -9.70
CA ILE A 26 9.87 -5.80 -9.71
C ILE A 26 11.22 -5.17 -9.34
N ALA A 27 11.49 -3.94 -9.80
CA ALA A 27 12.73 -3.21 -9.52
C ALA A 27 12.86 -2.80 -8.05
N SER A 28 11.76 -2.62 -7.32
CA SER A 28 11.75 -2.41 -5.86
C SER A 28 12.42 -3.57 -5.09
N GLY A 29 12.55 -4.74 -5.74
CA GLY A 29 13.11 -5.94 -5.14
C GLY A 29 12.21 -6.53 -4.05
N ALA A 30 10.94 -6.14 -4.02
CA ALA A 30 9.95 -6.67 -3.11
C ALA A 30 9.59 -8.12 -3.43
N THR A 31 8.90 -8.73 -2.49
CA THR A 31 8.51 -10.14 -2.50
C THR A 31 7.00 -10.25 -2.53
N VAL A 32 6.50 -11.43 -2.90
CA VAL A 32 5.04 -11.66 -3.02
C VAL A 32 4.32 -11.36 -1.71
N THR A 33 4.97 -11.61 -0.57
CA THR A 33 4.45 -11.28 0.75
C THR A 33 4.33 -9.78 0.98
N GLU A 34 5.33 -8.99 0.57
CA GLU A 34 5.30 -7.53 0.71
C GLU A 34 4.26 -6.90 -0.23
N LEU A 35 4.06 -7.45 -1.43
CA LEU A 35 3.00 -7.02 -2.34
C LEU A 35 1.61 -7.32 -1.78
N ALA A 36 1.40 -8.52 -1.23
CA ALA A 36 0.15 -8.87 -0.58
C ALA A 36 -0.13 -8.00 0.65
N GLU A 37 0.90 -7.63 1.43
CA GLU A 37 0.76 -6.69 2.53
C GLU A 37 0.32 -5.31 2.02
N ALA A 38 0.98 -4.78 0.99
CA ALA A 38 0.62 -3.50 0.39
C ALA A 38 -0.83 -3.47 -0.11
N GLN A 39 -1.30 -4.55 -0.75
CA GLN A 39 -2.70 -4.65 -1.15
C GLN A 39 -3.65 -4.74 0.03
N ALA A 40 -3.29 -5.45 1.11
CA ALA A 40 -4.11 -5.49 2.31
C ALA A 40 -4.24 -4.12 3.00
N TRP A 41 -3.26 -3.24 2.78
CA TRP A 41 -3.32 -1.83 3.19
C TRP A 41 -4.26 -1.00 2.32
N LEU A 42 -4.22 -1.17 1.00
CA LEU A 42 -5.12 -0.45 0.09
C LEU A 42 -6.57 -0.91 0.18
N ALA A 43 -6.79 -2.21 0.34
CA ALA A 43 -8.13 -2.80 0.45
C ALA A 43 -8.81 -2.57 1.82
N ASN A 44 -8.13 -1.97 2.80
CA ASN A 44 -8.73 -1.55 4.07
C ASN A 44 -8.91 -0.03 4.08
N ASP A 45 -10.16 0.43 3.98
CA ASP A 45 -10.54 1.84 4.14
C ASP A 45 -10.18 2.43 5.52
N GLU A 46 -10.17 1.61 6.58
CA GLU A 46 -9.64 2.04 7.88
C GLU A 46 -8.17 1.68 8.00
N PRO A 47 -7.28 2.62 8.34
CA PRO A 47 -5.88 2.30 8.54
C PRO A 47 -5.77 1.18 9.59
N LEU A 48 -5.09 0.08 9.21
CA LEU A 48 -4.81 -1.10 10.06
C LEU A 48 -4.15 -0.75 11.41
N MET A 49 -3.80 0.52 11.61
CA MET A 49 -3.56 1.17 12.91
C MET A 49 -4.65 0.89 13.96
N ASN A 50 -5.94 0.86 13.61
CA ASN A 50 -7.01 0.50 14.57
C ASN A 50 -6.96 -0.98 14.99
N ALA A 51 -6.38 -1.85 14.16
CA ALA A 51 -6.13 -3.26 14.48
C ALA A 51 -4.80 -3.49 15.22
N GLY A 52 -4.08 -2.42 15.61
CA GLY A 52 -2.80 -2.49 16.30
C GLY A 52 -1.64 -2.95 15.41
N LYS A 53 -1.80 -2.89 14.08
CA LYS A 53 -0.76 -3.33 13.14
C LYS A 53 0.12 -2.13 12.75
N PRO A 54 1.45 -2.23 12.89
CA PRO A 54 2.36 -1.15 12.53
C PRO A 54 2.23 -0.86 11.03
N LEU A 55 2.35 0.42 10.66
CA LEU A 55 2.36 0.88 9.26
C LEU A 55 3.23 -0.03 8.38
N ALA A 56 2.85 -0.19 7.11
CA ALA A 56 3.75 -0.75 6.11
C ALA A 56 5.09 0.00 6.18
N THR A 57 6.19 -0.74 6.32
CA THR A 57 7.55 -0.19 6.39
C THR A 57 8.42 -0.76 5.29
N GLY A 58 9.48 -0.02 4.91
CA GLY A 58 10.40 -0.43 3.87
C GLY A 58 9.71 -0.60 2.51
N ARG A 59 9.87 -1.78 1.91
CA ARG A 59 9.40 -2.05 0.55
C ARG A 59 7.87 -2.16 0.45
N ALA A 60 7.20 -2.68 1.47
CA ALA A 60 5.73 -2.73 1.47
C ALA A 60 5.13 -1.32 1.35
N ARG A 61 5.74 -0.32 2.01
CA ARG A 61 5.31 1.09 1.89
C ARG A 61 5.50 1.66 0.49
N GLU A 62 6.64 1.36 -0.13
CA GLU A 62 6.92 1.76 -1.52
C GLU A 62 5.92 1.15 -2.50
N LEU A 63 5.53 -0.11 -2.28
CA LEU A 63 4.49 -0.75 -3.06
C LEU A 63 3.11 -0.11 -2.86
N VAL A 64 2.73 0.25 -1.63
CA VAL A 64 1.47 0.98 -1.38
C VAL A 64 1.42 2.26 -2.19
N ASP A 65 2.49 3.05 -2.18
CA ASP A 65 2.61 4.30 -2.95
C ASP A 65 2.42 4.06 -4.46
N ILE A 66 3.17 3.11 -5.03
CA ILE A 66 3.07 2.75 -6.46
C ILE A 66 1.66 2.28 -6.84
N LEU A 67 1.01 1.51 -5.96
CA LEU A 67 -0.32 0.94 -6.24
C LEU A 67 -1.43 1.99 -6.05
N SER A 68 -1.30 2.91 -5.09
CA SER A 68 -2.20 4.08 -4.95
C SER A 68 -2.17 4.98 -6.18
N GLU A 69 -1.03 5.08 -6.88
CA GLU A 69 -0.95 5.81 -8.16
C GLU A 69 -1.78 5.14 -9.29
N LEU A 70 -2.08 3.85 -9.18
CA LEU A 70 -2.79 3.08 -10.22
C LEU A 70 -4.29 2.99 -10.01
N GLU A 71 -4.77 3.03 -8.77
CA GLU A 71 -6.21 3.08 -8.55
C GLU A 71 -6.75 4.40 -9.11
N PRO A 72 -7.72 4.35 -10.04
CA PRO A 72 -8.29 5.55 -10.61
C PRO A 72 -9.15 6.26 -9.56
N GLY A 73 -8.50 7.09 -8.76
CA GLY A 73 -9.08 8.21 -8.01
C GLY A 73 -10.35 7.90 -7.22
N ASP A 74 -10.21 7.32 -6.03
CA ASP A 74 -11.00 7.83 -4.91
C ASP A 74 -10.29 9.10 -4.42
N GLU A 75 -10.44 10.19 -5.20
CA GLU A 75 -10.01 11.55 -4.86
C GLU A 75 -10.85 12.18 -3.73
N ASP A 76 -11.47 11.35 -2.88
CA ASP A 76 -12.40 11.73 -1.82
C ASP A 76 -11.97 11.18 -0.43
N ASP A 77 -10.67 11.12 -0.10
CA ASP A 77 -10.24 11.19 1.30
C ASP A 77 -9.37 12.42 1.53
N VAL A 78 -10.03 13.41 2.11
CA VAL A 78 -9.49 14.64 2.66
C VAL A 78 -8.15 14.39 3.38
N PRO A 79 -7.15 15.26 3.21
CA PRO A 79 -5.87 15.10 3.87
C PRO A 79 -6.10 15.03 5.38
N GLY A 80 -5.59 13.96 6.00
CA GLY A 80 -5.49 13.82 7.43
C GLY A 80 -4.92 15.10 8.05
N ALA A 81 -5.83 15.94 8.53
CA ALA A 81 -5.49 16.94 9.53
C ALA A 81 -4.98 16.14 10.73
N PRO A 82 -3.76 16.40 11.22
CA PRO A 82 -3.32 15.78 12.45
C PRO A 82 -4.23 16.30 13.56
N SER A 83 -5.07 15.45 14.15
CA SER A 83 -5.78 15.77 15.38
C SER A 83 -4.76 16.20 16.43
N PRO A 84 -4.77 17.45 16.94
CA PRO A 84 -4.09 17.74 18.18
C PRO A 84 -4.97 17.22 19.34
N PRO A 85 -4.35 16.80 20.44
CA PRO A 85 -5.00 16.04 21.50
C PRO A 85 -5.96 16.91 22.31
N THR A 86 -7.02 16.28 22.82
CA THR A 86 -7.83 16.74 23.95
C THR A 86 -6.95 17.38 25.03
N ALA A 87 -7.17 18.66 25.29
CA ALA A 87 -6.75 19.35 26.51
C ALA A 87 -7.99 19.92 27.22
N PRO A 88 -7.98 20.02 28.56
CA PRO A 88 -9.18 19.89 29.40
C PRO A 88 -9.96 21.19 29.60
N GLN A 89 -11.28 21.00 29.77
CA GLN A 89 -12.26 21.69 30.63
C GLN A 89 -11.86 23.03 31.27
N GLU A 90 -12.73 24.03 31.11
CA GLU A 90 -12.97 25.11 32.09
C GLU A 90 -14.49 25.22 32.36
#